data_AF-A0A3M1NKF8-F1
#
_entry.id   AF-A0A3M1NKF8-F1
#
_cell.length_a   1.000
_cell.length_b   1.000
_cell.length_c   1.000
_cell.angle_alpha   90.00
_cell.angle_beta   90.00
_cell.angle_gamma   90.00
#
_symmetry.space_group_name_H-M   'P 1'
#
loop_
_entity.id
_entity.type
_entity.pdbx_description
1 polymer ?
#
loop_
_entity_poly.entity_id
_entity_poly.type
_entity_poly.pdbx_seq_one_letter_code
_entity_poly.pdbx_strand_id
1 'polypeptide(L)'
;MRDQAAILRQLMQDRQRQFQSRTDISENIISVVSGKGGVGKSIIALQLGISLANAGLRTLLVDSNFISPSLHILTNIHPAIT
;
A
#
# COMPACT_ATOMS: atom_id res chain seq x y z
N MET A 1 24.27 31.30 -19.91
CA MET A 1 25.33 31.46 -18.89
C MET A 1 25.04 30.43 -17.80
N ARG A 2 25.93 29.46 -17.54
CA ARG A 2 25.72 28.47 -16.47
C ARG A 2 26.12 29.11 -15.14
N ASP A 3 25.14 29.37 -14.28
CA ASP A 3 25.38 29.86 -12.93
C ASP A 3 25.67 28.71 -11.94
N GLN A 4 26.15 29.01 -10.73
CA GLN A 4 26.53 28.00 -9.73
C GLN A 4 25.35 27.15 -9.24
N ALA A 5 24.11 27.60 -9.42
CA ALA A 5 22.91 26.86 -9.03
C ALA A 5 22.33 26.02 -10.19
N ALA A 6 22.91 26.06 -11.39
CA ALA A 6 22.39 25.36 -12.57
C ALA A 6 22.24 23.84 -12.33
N ILE A 7 23.21 23.21 -11.65
CA ILE A 7 23.15 21.78 -11.33
C ILE A 7 22.03 21.47 -10.35
N LEU A 8 21.84 22.30 -9.32
CA LEU A 8 20.78 22.11 -8.33
C LEU A 8 19.40 22.22 -8.96
N ARG A 9 19.17 23.18 -9.86
CA ARG A 9 17.91 23.31 -10.59
C ARG A 9 17.63 22.10 -11.46
N GLN A 10 18.65 21.58 -12.14
CA GLN A 10 18.52 20.35 -12.94
C GLN A 10 18.11 19.16 -12.06
N LEU A 11 18.78 18.96 -10.92
CA LEU A 11 18.43 17.91 -9.96
C LEU A 11 17.00 18.08 -9.40
N MET A 12 16.56 19.30 -9.14
CA MET A 12 15.20 19.58 -8.68
C MET A 12 14.16 19.31 -9.78
N GLN A 13 14.43 19.67 -11.03
CA GLN A 13 13.55 19.40 -12.18
C GLN A 13 13.44 17.90 -12.45
N ASP A 14 14.56 17.17 -12.41
CA ASP A 14 14.58 15.72 -12.61
C ASP A 14 13.83 14.99 -11.48
N ARG A 15 13.98 15.45 -10.23
CA ARG A 15 13.19 14.95 -9.08
C ARG A 15 11.70 15.22 -9.25
N GLN A 16 11.31 16.44 -9.67
CA GLN A 16 9.91 16.77 -9.91
C GLN A 16 9.28 15.89 -11.01
N ARG A 17 9.98 15.65 -12.11
CA ARG A 17 9.51 14.75 -13.19
C ARG A 17 9.32 13.32 -12.71
N GLN A 18 10.27 12.79 -11.92
CA GLN A 18 10.13 11.46 -11.32
C GLN A 18 8.93 11.38 -10.37
N PHE A 19 8.69 12.43 -9.58
CA PHE A 19 7.55 12.47 -8.66
C PHE A 19 6.21 12.50 -9.42
N GLN A 20 6.11 13.32 -10.46
CA GLN A 20 4.90 13.43 -11.30
C GLN A 20 4.57 12.10 -11.99
N SER A 21 5.58 11.38 -12.48
CA SER A 21 5.38 10.07 -13.12
C SER A 21 4.87 8.97 -12.18
N ARG A 22 5.04 9.12 -10.86
CA ARG A 22 4.51 8.18 -9.86
C ARG A 22 3.05 8.46 -9.52
N THR A 23 2.60 9.71 -9.63
CA THR A 23 1.22 10.09 -9.31
C THR A 23 0.21 9.72 -10.40
N ASP A 24 0.68 9.37 -11.60
CA ASP A 24 -0.18 8.89 -12.71
C ASP A 24 -0.64 7.43 -12.52
N ILE A 25 -0.14 6.74 -11.49
CA ILE A 25 -0.64 5.42 -11.10
C ILE A 25 -1.85 5.63 -10.19
N SER A 26 -3.07 5.50 -10.74
CA SER A 26 -4.29 5.47 -9.93
C SER A 26 -4.38 4.13 -9.20
N GLU A 27 -4.00 4.09 -7.93
CA GLU A 27 -4.10 2.90 -7.09
C GLU A 27 -5.52 2.77 -6.54
N ASN A 28 -6.16 1.61 -6.72
CA ASN A 28 -7.46 1.34 -6.13
C ASN A 28 -7.30 0.98 -4.65
N ILE A 29 -7.73 1.87 -3.76
CA ILE A 29 -7.67 1.66 -2.30
C ILE A 29 -9.05 1.25 -1.79
N ILE A 30 -9.13 0.08 -1.14
CA ILE A 30 -10.37 -0.46 -0.56
C ILE A 30 -10.18 -0.61 0.95
N SER A 31 -11.01 0.10 1.73
CA SER A 31 -11.01 0.00 3.19
C SER A 31 -12.16 -0.89 3.67
N VAL A 32 -11.84 -1.99 4.36
CA VAL A 32 -12.83 -2.89 4.97
C VAL A 32 -13.07 -2.50 6.43
N VAL A 33 -14.22 -1.89 6.72
CA VAL A 33 -14.56 -1.33 8.03
C VAL A 33 -15.85 -1.91 8.61
N SER A 34 -16.07 -1.75 9.92
CA SER A 34 -17.33 -2.12 10.59
C SER A 34 -17.48 -1.41 11.92
N GLY A 35 -18.71 -1.20 12.38
CA GLY A 35 -18.98 -0.64 13.71
C GLY A 35 -18.86 -1.60 14.90
N LYS A 36 -18.64 -2.91 14.69
CA LYS A 36 -18.61 -3.92 15.78
C LYS A 36 -17.44 -4.90 15.66
N GLY A 37 -16.96 -5.41 16.79
CA GLY A 37 -15.99 -6.51 16.85
C GLY A 37 -16.60 -7.83 16.35
N GLY A 38 -15.77 -8.75 15.87
CA GLY A 38 -16.21 -10.12 15.55
C GLY A 38 -17.02 -10.34 14.26
N VAL A 39 -17.39 -9.29 13.52
CA VAL A 39 -18.22 -9.42 12.29
C VAL A 39 -17.51 -10.03 11.06
N GLY A 40 -16.27 -10.50 11.21
CA GLY A 40 -15.52 -11.14 10.11
C GLY A 40 -14.78 -10.20 9.15
N LYS A 41 -14.58 -8.92 9.49
CA LYS A 41 -13.84 -7.94 8.65
C LYS A 41 -12.52 -8.49 8.08
N SER A 42 -11.67 -9.06 8.94
CA SER A 42 -10.35 -9.55 8.53
C SER A 42 -10.43 -10.72 7.57
N ILE A 43 -11.44 -11.59 7.73
CA ILE A 43 -11.70 -12.70 6.80
C ILE A 43 -12.13 -12.16 5.45
N ILE A 44 -13.05 -11.18 5.43
CA ILE A 44 -13.49 -10.53 4.18
C ILE A 44 -12.33 -9.82 3.49
N ALA A 45 -11.52 -9.06 4.24
CA ALA A 45 -10.35 -8.37 3.70
C ALA A 45 -9.32 -9.35 3.11
N LEU A 46 -9.04 -10.45 3.81
CA LEU A 46 -8.13 -11.50 3.35
C LEU A 46 -8.66 -12.16 2.07
N GLN A 47 -9.92 -12.61 2.07
CA GLN A 47 -10.50 -13.31 0.92
C GLN A 47 -10.63 -12.40 -0.30
N LEU A 48 -10.95 -11.12 -0.09
CA LEU A 48 -10.95 -10.12 -1.15
C LEU A 48 -9.54 -9.94 -1.74
N GLY A 49 -8.53 -9.80 -0.88
CA GLY A 49 -7.14 -9.69 -1.31
C GLY A 49 -6.67 -10.89 -2.14
N ILE A 50 -6.98 -12.11 -1.67
CA ILE A 50 -6.68 -13.36 -2.40
C ILE A 50 -7.41 -13.38 -3.75
N SER A 51 -8.68 -13.00 -3.78
CA SER A 51 -9.47 -13.01 -5.03
C SER A 51 -8.92 -12.03 -6.07
N LEU A 52 -8.52 -10.82 -5.64
CA LEU A 52 -7.91 -9.81 -6.51
C LEU A 52 -6.53 -10.28 -7.03
N ALA A 53 -5.72 -10.86 -6.15
CA ALA A 53 -4.43 -11.43 -6.53
C ALA A 53 -4.59 -12.59 -7.53
N ASN A 54 -5.54 -13.50 -7.29
CA ASN A 54 -5.87 -14.60 -8.20
C ASN A 54 -6.42 -14.12 -9.55
N ALA A 55 -7.05 -12.94 -9.60
CA ALA A 55 -7.47 -12.29 -10.84
C ALA A 55 -6.31 -11.61 -11.60
N GLY A 56 -5.06 -11.74 -11.12
CA GLY A 56 -3.86 -11.19 -11.77
C GLY A 56 -3.59 -9.72 -11.42
N LEU A 57 -4.28 -9.14 -10.43
CA LEU A 57 -4.03 -7.77 -9.99
C LEU A 57 -2.85 -7.73 -9.01
N ARG A 58 -2.06 -6.66 -9.10
CA ARG A 58 -1.06 -6.35 -8.08
C ARG A 58 -1.78 -5.92 -6.81
N THR A 59 -1.87 -6.83 -5.84
CA THR A 59 -2.63 -6.61 -4.61
C THR A 59 -1.70 -6.51 -3.40
N LEU A 60 -1.87 -5.42 -2.65
CA LEU A 60 -1.28 -5.25 -1.32
C LEU A 60 -2.40 -5.39 -0.29
N LEU A 61 -2.21 -6.27 0.69
CA LEU A 61 -3.10 -6.42 1.83
C LEU A 61 -2.42 -5.87 3.08
N VAL A 62 -3.09 -4.97 3.80
CA VAL A 62 -2.56 -4.30 5.00
C VAL A 62 -3.49 -4.57 6.19
N ASP A 63 -2.94 -5.08 7.30
CA ASP A 63 -3.67 -5.15 8.58
C ASP A 63 -3.55 -3.80 9.29
N SER A 64 -4.62 -3.01 9.29
CA SER A 64 -4.67 -1.73 10.01
C SER A 64 -5.29 -1.85 11.42
N ASN A 65 -5.56 -3.06 11.91
CA ASN A 65 -6.11 -3.26 13.25
C ASN A 65 -4.99 -3.39 14.29
N PHE A 66 -4.59 -2.27 14.88
CA PHE A 66 -3.51 -2.24 15.87
C PHE A 66 -3.85 -2.89 17.22
N ILE A 67 -5.14 -2.98 17.59
CA ILE A 67 -5.54 -3.53 18.90
C ILE A 67 -5.51 -5.06 18.88
N SER A 68 -5.92 -5.67 17.77
CA SER A 68 -5.95 -7.12 17.62
C SER A 68 -5.71 -7.48 16.15
N PRO A 69 -4.44 -7.38 15.69
CA PRO A 69 -4.08 -7.77 14.33
C PRO A 69 -4.32 -9.27 14.19
N SER A 70 -4.91 -9.66 13.06
CA SER A 70 -5.41 -11.03 12.86
C SER A 70 -4.98 -11.63 11.53
N LEU A 71 -4.49 -10.83 10.57
CA LEU A 71 -4.08 -11.35 9.27
C LEU A 71 -2.94 -12.38 9.40
N HIS A 72 -1.94 -12.12 10.25
CA HIS A 72 -0.83 -13.05 10.47
C HIS A 72 -1.29 -14.43 10.96
N ILE A 73 -2.32 -14.47 11.82
CA ILE A 73 -2.93 -15.72 12.29
C ILE A 73 -3.69 -16.40 11.16
N LEU A 74 -4.54 -15.65 10.44
CA LEU A 74 -5.38 -16.17 9.37
C LEU A 74 -4.57 -16.71 8.19
N THR A 75 -3.39 -16.15 7.94
CA THR A 75 -2.47 -16.59 6.87
C THR A 75 -1.42 -17.58 7.35
N ASN A 76 -1.35 -17.86 8.65
CA ASN A 76 -0.29 -18.65 9.26
C ASN A 76 1.11 -18.13 8.90
N ILE A 77 1.28 -16.80 8.89
CA ILE A 77 2.55 -16.11 8.62
C ILE A 77 3.11 -15.59 9.93
N HIS A 78 4.38 -15.88 10.20
CA HIS A 78 5.11 -15.28 11.30
C HIS A 78 5.88 -14.05 10.79
N PRO A 79 5.50 -12.83 11.18
CA PRO A 79 6.20 -11.62 10.74
C PRO A 79 7.66 -11.66 11.20
N ALA A 80 8.59 -11.35 10.30
CA ALA A 80 9.99 -11.22 10.66
C ALA A 80 10.17 -10.02 11.60
N ILE A 81 10.92 -10.22 12.69
CA ILE A 81 11.40 -9.12 13.53
C ILE A 81 12.66 -8.60 12.83
N THR A 82 12.60 -7.36 12.33
CA THR A 82 13.72 -6.66 11.71
C THR A 82 14.23 -5.58 12.65
#